data_AF-A0A921N174-F1
#
_entry.id   AF-A0A921N174-F1
#
_cell.length_a   1.000
_cell.length_b   1.000
_cell.length_c   1.000
_cell.angle_alpha   90.00
_cell.angle_beta   90.00
_cell.angle_gamma   90.00
#
_symmetry.space_group_name_H-M   'P 1'
#
loop_
_entity.id
_entity.type
_entity.pdbx_description
1 polymer ?
#
loop_
_entity_poly.entity_id
_entity_poly.type
_entity_poly.pdbx_seq_one_letter_code
_entity_poly.pdbx_strand_id
1 'polypeptide(L)' 'MKRQRRYYALNSKELANSLAYIGFTYMKFDDYKYGKVYSFENTQELHDAIKELNKLKNRFENN' A
#
# COMPACT_ATOMS: atom_id res chain seq x y z
N MET A 1 -0.05 6.86 23.04
CA MET A 1 -0.81 6.93 21.77
C MET A 1 0.17 6.90 20.60
N LYS A 2 0.19 5.82 19.79
CA LYS A 2 0.97 5.81 18.54
C LYS A 2 0.35 6.85 17.60
N ARG A 3 1.10 7.88 17.19
CA ARG A 3 0.67 8.78 16.10
C ARG A 3 0.43 7.89 14.88
N GLN A 4 -0.83 7.71 14.49
CA GLN A 4 -1.13 7.13 13.18
C GLN A 4 -0.47 8.07 12.16
N ARG A 5 0.45 7.52 11.35
CA ARG A 5 1.03 8.28 10.23
C ARG A 5 -0.14 8.66 9.32
N ARG A 6 -0.23 9.92 8.89
CA ARG A 6 -1.33 10.37 8.01
C ARG A 6 -1.37 9.64 6.68
N TYR A 7 -0.25 9.03 6.28
CA TYR A 7 -0.10 8.35 5.01
C TYR A 7 0.54 6.98 5.16
N TYR A 8 0.11 6.05 4.32
CA TYR A 8 0.68 4.73 4.15
C TYR A 8 1.50 4.71 2.86
N ALA A 9 2.79 4.35 2.96
CA ALA A 9 3.73 4.40 1.84
C ALA A 9 4.17 2.99 1.42
N LEU A 10 4.24 2.77 0.11
CA LEU A 10 4.77 1.55 -0.51
C LEU A 10 5.62 1.85 -1.73
N ASN A 11 6.52 0.92 -2.07
CA ASN A 11 7.53 1.12 -3.10
C ASN A 11 7.27 0.27 -4.35
N SER A 12 6.33 -0.69 -4.30
CA SER A 12 5.93 -1.48 -5.47
C SER A 12 4.90 -0.74 -6.30
N LYS A 13 5.22 -0.53 -7.57
CA LYS A 13 4.32 0.08 -8.56
C LYS A 13 3.10 -0.80 -8.82
N GLU A 14 3.32 -2.10 -8.90
CA GLU A 14 2.31 -3.11 -9.17
C GLU A 14 1.28 -3.12 -8.05
N LEU A 15 1.74 -3.16 -6.79
CA LEU A 15 0.86 -3.09 -5.62
C LEU A 15 0.09 -1.76 -5.58
N ALA A 16 0.76 -0.64 -5.85
CA ALA A 16 0.11 0.65 -5.89
C ALA A 16 -1.01 0.71 -6.96
N ASN A 17 -0.74 0.18 -8.15
CA ASN A 17 -1.71 0.11 -9.23
C ASN A 17 -2.88 -0.83 -8.92
N SER A 18 -2.63 -1.96 -8.25
CA SER A 18 -3.71 -2.86 -7.81
C SER A 18 -4.63 -2.20 -6.80
N LEU A 19 -4.07 -1.44 -5.85
CA LEU A 19 -4.85 -0.64 -4.90
C LEU A 19 -5.63 0.48 -5.62
N ALA A 20 -5.03 1.12 -6.62
CA ALA A 20 -5.72 2.11 -7.44
C ALA A 20 -6.85 1.53 -8.29
N TYR A 21 -6.67 0.33 -8.82
CA TYR A 21 -7.70 -0.39 -9.58
C TYR A 21 -8.96 -0.65 -8.73
N ILE A 22 -8.81 -0.89 -7.43
CA ILE A 22 -9.94 -1.10 -6.51
C ILE A 22 -10.44 0.20 -5.84
N GLY A 23 -9.96 1.37 -6.28
CA GLY A 23 -10.51 2.67 -5.91
C GLY A 23 -9.63 3.54 -4.99
N PHE A 24 -8.43 3.10 -4.59
CA PHE A 24 -7.56 3.90 -3.72
C PHE A 24 -6.67 4.87 -4.52
N THR A 25 -6.71 6.16 -4.20
CA THR A 25 -5.84 7.14 -4.86
C THR A 25 -4.50 7.26 -4.12
N TYR A 26 -3.42 7.40 -4.87
CA TYR A 26 -2.09 7.66 -4.31
C TYR A 26 -1.38 8.83 -4.97
N MET A 27 -0.48 9.45 -4.20
CA MET A 27 0.52 10.38 -4.71
C MET A 27 1.83 9.63 -4.97
N LYS A 28 2.58 10.05 -5.99
CA LYS A 28 3.86 9.46 -6.37
C LYS A 28 4.99 10.44 -6.08
N PHE A 29 6.03 9.96 -5.41
CA PHE A 29 7.21 10.74 -5.03
C PHE A 29 8.50 10.04 -5.49
N ASP A 30 9.54 10.84 -5.68
CA ASP A 30 10.92 10.36 -5.80
C ASP A 30 11.59 10.43 -4.42
N ASP A 31 11.94 9.28 -3.87
CA ASP A 31 12.73 9.13 -2.65
C ASP A 31 14.18 8.77 -3.02
N TYR A 32 15.13 9.53 -2.49
CA TYR A 32 16.55 9.39 -2.82
C TYR A 32 17.13 8.02 -2.46
N LYS A 33 16.58 7.35 -1.44
CA LYS A 33 17.06 6.07 -0.91
C LYS A 33 16.28 4.88 -1.46
N TYR A 34 15.00 5.08 -1.73
CA TYR A 34 14.07 4.00 -2.04
C TYR A 34 13.49 4.06 -3.47
N GLY A 35 13.82 5.09 -4.25
CA GLY A 35 13.31 5.30 -5.60
C GLY A 35 11.86 5.81 -5.58
N LYS A 36 10.99 5.27 -6.44
CA LYS A 36 9.59 5.72 -6.49
C LYS A 36 8.81 5.25 -5.26
N VAL A 37 8.20 6.19 -4.56
CA VAL A 37 7.31 5.93 -3.41
C VAL A 37 5.88 6.30 -3.78
N TYR A 38 4.94 5.44 -3.43
CA TYR A 38 3.51 5.58 -3.65
C TYR A 38 2.83 5.75 -2.28
N SER A 39 2.24 6.93 -2.05
CA SER A 39 1.69 7.32 -0.76
C SER A 39 0.18 7.45 -0.82
N PHE A 40 -0.50 6.70 0.04
CA PHE A 40 -1.94 6.64 0.16
C PHE A 40 -2.40 7.33 1.44
N GLU A 41 -3.60 7.88 1.44
CA GLU A 41 -4.24 8.31 2.68
C GLU A 41 -4.39 7.12 3.64
N ASN A 42 -4.04 7.33 4.90
CA ASN A 42 -4.08 6.25 5.89
C ASN A 42 -5.50 6.05 6.44
N THR A 43 -6.34 5.33 5.70
CA THR A 43 -7.72 5.01 6.08
C THR A 43 -7.88 3.55 6.52
N GLN A 44 -8.96 3.24 7.25
CA GLN A 44 -9.22 1.87 7.70
C GLN A 44 -9.47 0.92 6.53
N GLU A 45 -10.16 1.39 5.49
CA GLU A 45 -10.46 0.65 4.26
C GLU A 45 -9.17 0.21 3.55
N LEU A 46 -8.14 1.07 3.53
CA LEU A 46 -6.84 0.74 2.97
C LEU A 46 -6.17 -0.38 3.77
N HIS A 47 -6.21 -0.33 5.10
CA HIS A 47 -5.67 -1.39 5.96
C HIS A 47 -6.37 -2.72 5.71
N ASP A 48 -7.69 -2.70 5.57
CA ASP A 48 -8.48 -3.91 5.31
C ASP A 48 -8.14 -4.50 3.93
N ALA A 49 -8.01 -3.66 2.90
CA ALA A 49 -7.58 -4.10 1.57
C ALA A 49 -6.17 -4.74 1.60
N ILE A 50 -5.22 -4.10 2.28
CA ILE A 50 -3.85 -4.64 2.43
C ILE A 50 -3.86 -5.96 3.22
N LYS A 51 -4.71 -6.07 4.25
CA LYS A 51 -4.86 -7.29 5.04
C LYS A 51 -5.35 -8.46 4.18
N GLU A 52 -6.34 -8.24 3.31
CA GLU A 52 -6.82 -9.27 2.38
C GLU A 52 -5.75 -9.64 1.34
N LEU A 53 -5.02 -8.66 0.81
CA LEU A 53 -3.89 -8.92 -0.09
C LEU A 53 -2.80 -9.77 0.57
N ASN A 54 -2.49 -9.52 1.85
CA ASN A 54 -1.53 -10.32 2.60
C ASN A 54 -2.03 -11.75 2.84
N LYS A 55 -3.33 -11.95 3.09
CA LYS A 55 -3.91 -13.30 3.16
C LYS A 55 -3.76 -14.05 1.84
N LEU A 56 -4.04 -13.37 0.71
CA LEU A 56 -3.86 -13.94 -0.62
C LEU A 56 -2.39 -14.31 -0.87
N LYS A 57 -1.46 -13.41 -0.55
CA LYS A 57 -0.01 -13.65 -0.63
C LYS A 57 0.39 -14.91 0.15
N ASN A 58 -0.01 -15.01 1.42
CA ASN A 58 0.30 -16.17 2.26
C ASN A 58 -0.28 -17.48 1.70
N ARG A 59 -1.41 -17.43 0.98
CA ARG A 59 -1.99 -18.61 0.34
C ARG A 59 -1.16 -19.08 -0.85
N PHE A 60 -0.59 -18.17 -1.63
CA PHE A 60 0.22 -18.51 -2.81
C PHE A 60 1.68 -18.82 -2.48
N GLU A 61 2.26 -18.20 -1.45
CA GLU A 61 3.64 -18.51 -1.02
C GLU A 61 3.79 -19.87 -0.33
N ASN A 62 2.70 -20.44 0.19
CA ASN A 62 2.68 -21.76 0.83
C ASN A 62 2.19 -22.90 -0.10
N ASN A 63 2.07 -22.64 -1.41
CA ASN A 63 1.88 -23.65 -2.46
C ASN A 63 3.16 -23.82 -3.27
#